data_AF-A0A816ABP0-F1
#
_entry.id   AF-A0A816ABP0-F1
#
_cell.length_a   1.000
_cell.length_b   1.000
_cell.length_c   1.000
_cell.angle_alpha   90.00
_cell.angle_beta   90.00
_cell.angle_gamma   90.00
#
_symmetry.space_group_name_H-M   'P 1'
#
loop_
_entity.id
_entity.type
_entity.pdbx_description
1 polymer ?
#
loop_
_entity_poly.entity_id
_entity_poly.type
_entity_poly.pdbx_seq_one_letter_code
_entity_poly.pdbx_strand_id
1 'polypeptide(L)'
;MIIGTLVNIQFNYSSQLTDDNPTYYRDCQVPQCHYETLQIHVNTTSLYVLWSENNINAYGYIYKNDFNPLKPPENLLVSHD
;
A
#
# COMPACT_ATOMS: atom_id res chain seq x y z
N MET A 1 -6.76 -33.24 6.04
CA MET A 1 -5.42 -32.99 5.43
C MET A 1 -5.55 -31.70 4.63
N ILE A 2 -5.21 -30.56 5.22
CA ILE A 2 -5.22 -29.27 4.51
C ILE A 2 -3.84 -29.13 3.88
N ILE A 3 -3.80 -29.18 2.55
CA ILE A 3 -2.58 -28.93 1.80
C ILE A 3 -2.39 -27.42 1.84
N GLY A 4 -1.45 -26.94 2.67
CA GLY A 4 -1.05 -25.55 2.68
C GLY A 4 -0.46 -25.20 1.32
N THR A 5 -1.14 -24.36 0.55
CA THR A 5 -0.60 -23.78 -0.67
C THR A 5 0.69 -23.05 -0.33
N LEU A 6 1.80 -23.47 -0.95
CA LEU A 6 3.07 -22.74 -0.89
C LEU A 6 2.87 -21.40 -1.58
N VAL A 7 2.76 -20.33 -0.80
CA VAL A 7 2.79 -18.96 -1.33
C VAL A 7 4.23 -18.71 -1.78
N ASN A 8 4.46 -18.63 -3.08
CA ASN A 8 5.77 -18.25 -3.62
C ASN A 8 5.95 -16.74 -3.42
N ILE A 9 6.85 -16.37 -2.51
CA ILE A 9 7.19 -14.97 -2.28
C ILE A 9 8.07 -14.50 -3.44
N GLN A 10 7.52 -13.62 -4.28
CA GLN A 10 8.25 -13.04 -5.41
C GLN A 10 9.14 -11.86 -4.98
N PHE A 11 8.70 -11.09 -3.98
CA PHE A 11 9.38 -9.90 -3.53
C PHE A 11 9.10 -9.64 -2.05
N ASN A 12 10.14 -9.25 -1.31
CA ASN A 12 10.05 -8.79 0.07
C ASN A 12 10.64 -7.39 0.15
N TYR A 13 9.95 -6.51 0.85
CA TYR A 13 10.36 -5.14 1.09
C TYR A 13 10.18 -4.79 2.56
N SER A 14 11.10 -4.00 3.10
CA SER A 14 11.07 -3.53 4.48
C SER A 14 11.53 -2.09 4.51
N SER A 15 10.78 -1.26 5.24
CA SER A 15 11.02 0.16 5.44
C SER A 15 10.52 0.57 6.83
N GLN A 16 10.77 1.83 7.19
CA GLN A 16 10.28 2.41 8.43
C GLN A 16 9.55 3.71 8.10
N LEU A 17 8.27 3.77 8.47
CA LEU A 17 7.50 5.01 8.45
C LEU A 17 7.79 5.80 9.73
N THR A 18 8.26 7.03 9.59
CA THR A 18 8.60 7.96 10.67
C THR A 18 7.82 9.27 10.54
N ASP A 19 7.91 10.14 11.55
CA ASP A 19 7.28 11.46 11.54
C ASP A 19 7.87 12.42 10.49
N ASP A 20 9.02 12.07 9.89
CA ASP A 20 9.64 12.83 8.80
C ASP A 20 9.07 12.45 7.42
N ASN A 21 8.30 11.36 7.33
CA ASN A 21 7.66 10.96 6.08
C ASN A 21 6.59 11.98 5.67
N PRO A 22 6.37 12.18 4.36
CA PRO A 22 5.36 13.09 3.87
C PRO A 22 3.97 12.66 4.35
N THR A 23 3.07 13.65 4.44
CA THR A 23 1.70 13.44 4.91
C THR A 23 0.68 13.75 3.82
N TYR A 24 -0.52 13.20 3.96
CA TYR A 24 -1.67 13.54 3.12
C TYR A 24 -2.96 13.64 3.94
N TYR A 25 -3.97 14.30 3.38
CA TYR A 25 -5.32 14.33 3.93
C TYR A 25 -6.15 13.23 3.31
N ARG A 26 -6.51 12.20 4.08
CA ARG A 26 -7.36 11.12 3.55
C ARG A 26 -8.75 11.61 3.16
N ASP A 27 -9.38 12.38 4.05
CA ASP A 27 -10.78 12.83 3.89
C ASP A 27 -10.96 14.29 4.38
N CYS A 28 -10.00 15.16 4.08
CA CYS A 28 -9.92 16.52 4.67
C CYS A 28 -9.96 16.54 6.21
N GLN A 29 -9.73 15.39 6.85
CA GLN A 29 -9.74 15.23 8.31
C GLN A 29 -8.33 15.44 8.87
N VAL A 30 -8.26 16.02 10.07
CA VAL A 30 -7.05 16.11 10.90
C VAL A 30 -7.11 14.96 11.90
N PRO A 31 -6.01 14.24 12.17
CA PRO A 31 -4.63 14.47 11.72
C PRO A 31 -4.34 13.98 10.31
N GLN A 32 -3.31 14.56 9.68
CA GLN A 32 -2.79 14.05 8.41
C GLN A 32 -2.14 12.68 8.62
N CYS A 33 -2.25 11.81 7.63
CA CYS A 33 -1.63 10.48 7.67
C CYS A 33 -0.24 10.54 7.04
N HIS A 34 0.79 10.03 7.72
CA HIS A 34 2.08 9.75 7.08
C HIS A 34 1.94 8.64 6.05
N TYR A 35 2.69 8.73 4.96
CA TYR A 35 2.65 7.72 3.90
C TYR A 35 4.03 7.40 3.33
N GLU A 36 4.12 6.24 2.70
CA GLU A 36 5.21 5.81 1.85
C GLU A 36 4.63 5.21 0.57
N THR A 37 5.31 5.41 -0.55
CA THR A 37 4.91 4.86 -1.85
C THR A 37 5.92 3.84 -2.33
N LEU A 38 5.42 2.68 -2.75
CA LEU A 38 6.23 1.60 -3.32
C LEU A 38 5.77 1.31 -4.75
N GLN A 39 6.67 1.44 -5.70
CA GLN A 39 6.40 1.07 -7.09
C GLN A 39 6.54 -0.43 -7.26
N ILE A 40 5.48 -1.08 -7.73
CA ILE A 40 5.48 -2.51 -8.07
C ILE A 40 5.38 -2.69 -9.59
N HIS A 41 6.19 -3.60 -10.15
CA HIS A 41 6.14 -3.99 -11.54
C HIS A 41 5.62 -5.42 -11.65
N VAL A 42 4.40 -5.58 -12.13
CA VAL A 42 3.69 -6.87 -12.18
C VAL A 42 2.98 -7.04 -13.53
N ASN A 43 2.69 -8.29 -13.90
CA ASN A 43 1.85 -8.57 -15.07
C ASN A 43 0.38 -8.32 -14.72
N THR A 44 -0.30 -7.46 -15.47
CA THR A 44 -1.68 -7.06 -15.17
C THR A 44 -2.73 -8.16 -15.35
N THR A 45 -2.35 -9.29 -15.96
CA THR A 45 -3.23 -10.45 -16.20
C THR A 45 -3.07 -11.56 -15.16
N SER A 46 -2.31 -11.31 -14.09
CA SER A 46 -2.04 -12.29 -13.04
C SER A 46 -2.64 -11.86 -11.70
N LEU A 47 -2.84 -12.82 -10.81
CA LEU A 47 -3.33 -12.60 -9.45
C LEU A 47 -2.15 -12.53 -8.50
N TYR A 48 -2.13 -11.51 -7.65
CA TYR A 48 -1.10 -11.28 -6.64
C TYR A 48 -1.74 -11.09 -5.28
N VAL A 49 -1.03 -11.55 -4.26
CA VAL A 49 -1.37 -11.29 -2.85
C VAL A 49 -0.33 -10.33 -2.31
N LEU A 50 -0.80 -9.17 -1.86
CA LEU A 50 0.00 -8.19 -1.12
C LEU A 50 -0.35 -8.37 0.36
N TRP A 51 0.66 -8.47 1.19
CA TRP A 51 0.51 -8.55 2.63
C TRP A 51 1.59 -7.69 3.28
N SER A 52 1.27 -7.11 4.43
CA SER A 52 2.19 -6.29 5.21
C SER A 52 2.09 -6.68 6.67
N GLU A 53 3.23 -6.82 7.32
CA GLU A 53 3.33 -6.97 8.77
C GLU A 53 3.89 -5.67 9.34
N ASN A 54 3.13 -5.04 10.24
CA ASN A 54 3.50 -3.75 10.82
C ASN A 54 2.89 -3.60 12.22
N ASN A 55 3.47 -2.69 13.02
CA ASN A 55 3.07 -2.43 14.40
C ASN A 55 2.19 -1.17 14.53
N ILE A 56 1.59 -0.70 13.44
CA ILE A 56 0.79 0.53 13.38
C ILE A 56 -0.56 0.25 12.71
N ASN A 57 -1.46 1.23 12.69
CA ASN A 57 -2.67 1.13 11.89
C ASN A 57 -2.36 1.56 10.44
N ALA A 58 -1.92 0.61 9.62
CA ALA A 58 -1.57 0.85 8.23
C ALA A 58 -2.75 0.55 7.29
N TYR A 59 -2.82 1.32 6.20
CA TYR A 59 -3.87 1.22 5.19
C TYR A 59 -3.24 0.99 3.82
N GLY A 60 -3.82 0.08 3.05
CA GLY A 60 -3.28 -0.35 1.76
C GLY A 60 -4.01 0.31 0.59
N TYR A 61 -3.29 1.01 -0.27
CA TYR A 61 -3.83 1.63 -1.48
C TYR A 61 -3.01 1.25 -2.71
N ILE A 62 -3.68 0.87 -3.79
CA ILE A 62 -3.06 0.59 -5.08
C ILE A 62 -3.47 1.69 -6.05
N TYR A 63 -2.48 2.39 -6.60
CA TYR A 63 -2.65 3.44 -7.58
C TYR A 63 -2.17 2.99 -8.96
N LYS A 64 -2.83 3.48 -10.01
CA LYS A 64 -2.28 3.43 -11.36
C LYS A 64 -1.21 4.51 -11.51
N ASN A 65 0.01 4.11 -11.85
CA ASN A 65 1.18 4.97 -11.94
C ASN A 65 1.57 5.53 -10.56
N ASP A 66 1.13 6.75 -10.23
CA ASP A 66 1.65 7.52 -9.10
C ASP A 66 0.53 7.97 -8.15
N PHE A 67 0.84 7.97 -6.85
CA PHE A 67 0.00 8.57 -5.82
C PHE A 67 0.18 10.09 -5.78
N ASN A 68 -0.93 10.83 -5.78
CA ASN A 68 -0.94 12.27 -5.61
C ASN A 68 -1.49 12.67 -4.23
N PRO A 69 -0.66 13.13 -3.27
CA PRO A 69 -1.12 13.46 -1.92
C PRO A 69 -2.09 14.66 -1.87
N LEU A 70 -2.13 15.48 -2.93
CA LEU A 70 -3.08 16.60 -3.05
C LEU A 70 -4.43 16.18 -3.62
N LYS A 71 -4.50 15.00 -4.25
CA LYS A 71 -5.72 14.42 -4.81
C LYS A 71 -5.76 12.90 -4.58
N PRO A 72 -5.90 12.43 -3.33
CA PRO A 72 -5.84 11.00 -3.01
C PRO A 72 -6.82 10.09 -3.79
N PRO A 73 -8.01 10.54 -4.22
CA PRO A 73 -8.87 9.70 -5.06
C PRO A 73 -8.37 9.52 -6.51
N GLU A 74 -7.44 10.36 -6.98
CA GLU A 74 -6.92 10.31 -8.35
C GLU A 74 -6.10 9.02 -8.56
N ASN A 75 -6.39 8.31 -9.65
CA ASN A 75 -5.73 7.04 -10.04
C ASN A 75 -5.88 5.86 -9.06
N LEU A 76 -6.70 5.97 -8.02
CA LEU A 76 -6.94 4.87 -7.09
C LEU A 76 -7.61 3.69 -7.82
N LEU A 77 -7.03 2.50 -7.71
CA LEU A 77 -7.57 1.25 -8.25
C LEU A 77 -8.29 0.44 -7.18
N VAL A 78 -7.67 0.29 -6.01
CA VAL A 78 -8.17 -0.52 -4.89
C VAL A 78 -7.69 0.10 -3.58
N SER A 79 -8.55 0.09 -2.57
CA SER A 79 -8.26 0.43 -1.18
C SER A 79 -8.61 -0.72 -0.25
N HIS A 80 -7.84 -0.88 0.83
CA HIS A 80 -8.14 -1.77 1.93
C HIS A 80 -7.83 -1.08 3.25
N ASP A 81 -8.83 -1.07 4.13
CA ASP A 81 -8.78 -0.48 5.46
C ASP A 81 -8.71 -1.56 6.55
#